data_AF-A0A4D4JGV3-F1
#
_entry.id   AF-A0A4D4JGV3-F1
#
_cell.length_a   1.000
_cell.length_b   1.000
_cell.length_c   1.000
_cell.angle_alpha   90.00
_cell.angle_beta   90.00
_cell.angle_gamma   90.00
#
_symmetry.space_group_name_H-M   'P 1'
#
loop_
_entity.id
_entity.type
_entity.pdbx_description
1 polymer ?
#
loop_
_entity_poly.entity_id
_entity_poly.type
_entity_poly.pdbx_seq_one_letter_code
_entity_poly.pdbx_strand_id
1 'polypeptide(L)'
;MIAMALNTLAANGLGTNGIRGWILDNLVPLLLLTVALLLLWLGGGKGDNAGVMRRVIGVFVALGLIGLAVTGAGVNIGTWLAGLFSG
;
A
#
# COMPACT_ATOMS: atom_id res chain seq x y z
N MET A 1 36.13 1.39 -13.52
CA MET A 1 34.67 1.12 -13.61
C MET A 1 34.09 0.66 -12.27
N ILE A 2 34.61 -0.39 -11.62
CA ILE A 2 34.08 -0.91 -10.34
C ILE A 2 34.24 0.08 -9.16
N ALA A 3 35.38 0.77 -9.04
CA ALA A 3 35.62 1.75 -7.97
C ALA A 3 34.67 2.97 -8.02
N MET A 4 34.26 3.36 -9.23
CA MET A 4 33.32 4.47 -9.42
C MET A 4 31.89 4.06 -9.05
N ALA A 5 31.49 2.82 -9.36
CA ALA A 5 30.20 2.25 -8.99
C ALA A 5 30.04 2.04 -7.46
N LEU A 6 31.12 1.63 -6.79
CA LEU A 6 31.16 1.54 -5.32
C LEU A 6 31.05 2.92 -4.67
N ASN A 7 31.71 3.94 -5.24
CA ASN A 7 31.63 5.31 -4.75
C ASN A 7 30.22 5.91 -4.92
N THR A 8 29.51 5.63 -6.03
CA THR A 8 28.11 6.05 -6.20
C THR A 8 27.16 5.32 -5.26
N LEU A 9 27.40 4.05 -4.94
CA LEU A 9 26.57 3.31 -3.97
C LEU A 9 26.78 3.82 -2.54
N ALA A 10 28.03 4.12 -2.18
CA ALA A 10 28.37 4.72 -0.88
C ALA A 10 27.85 6.16 -0.74
N ALA A 11 27.88 6.95 -1.82
CA ALA A 11 27.39 8.33 -1.82
C ALA A 11 25.86 8.45 -1.75
N ASN A 12 25.12 7.46 -2.24
CA ASN A 12 23.64 7.48 -2.24
C ASN A 12 23.00 6.95 -0.94
N GLY A 13 23.80 6.48 0.02
CA GLY A 13 23.31 5.88 1.26
C GLY A 13 22.54 4.57 1.04
N LEU A 14 22.43 3.74 2.08
CA LEU A 14 21.56 2.55 2.05
C LEU A 14 20.10 3.00 2.08
N GLY A 15 19.54 3.34 0.92
CA GLY A 15 18.15 3.74 0.76
C GLY A 15 17.21 2.54 0.63
N THR A 16 16.03 2.62 1.24
CA THR A 16 14.98 1.59 1.10
C THR A 16 14.15 1.75 -0.17
N ASN A 17 14.47 2.73 -1.03
CA ASN A 17 13.73 3.06 -2.24
C ASN A 17 13.60 1.87 -3.20
N GLY A 18 14.64 1.04 -3.36
CA GLY A 18 14.59 -0.15 -4.20
C GLY A 18 13.62 -1.21 -3.66
N ILE A 19 13.64 -1.46 -2.35
CA ILE A 19 12.74 -2.40 -1.68
C ILE A 19 11.30 -1.86 -1.72
N ARG A 20 11.11 -0.57 -1.47
CA ARG A 20 9.81 0.11 -1.58
C ARG A 20 9.22 -0.03 -2.98
N GLY A 21 10.01 0.26 -4.02
CA GLY A 21 9.57 0.12 -5.42
C GLY A 21 9.19 -1.33 -5.74
N TRP A 22 10.05 -2.28 -5.39
CA TRP A 22 9.77 -3.71 -5.59
C TRP A 22 8.45 -4.15 -4.93
N ILE A 23 8.18 -3.71 -3.69
CA ILE A 23 6.94 -4.00 -2.98
C ILE A 23 5.73 -3.42 -3.72
N LEU A 24 5.80 -2.14 -4.13
CA LEU A 24 4.68 -1.45 -4.76
C LEU A 24 4.37 -2.01 -6.16
N ASP A 25 5.40 -2.36 -6.93
CA ASP A 25 5.24 -2.80 -8.32
C ASP A 25 4.92 -4.29 -8.44
N ASN A 26 5.21 -5.10 -7.41
CA ASN A 26 5.06 -6.56 -7.47
C ASN A 26 4.15 -7.09 -6.36
N LEU A 27 4.57 -6.89 -5.10
CA LEU A 27 3.91 -7.53 -3.96
C LEU A 27 2.49 -7.01 -3.75
N VAL A 28 2.28 -5.69 -3.82
CA VAL A 28 0.95 -5.08 -3.64
C VAL A 28 -0.03 -5.58 -4.72
N PRO A 29 0.29 -5.55 -6.03
CA PRO A 29 -0.57 -6.15 -7.06
C PRO A 29 -0.88 -7.64 -6.83
N LEU A 30 0.12 -8.44 -6.44
CA LEU A 30 -0.08 -9.88 -6.19
C LEU A 30 -1.01 -10.14 -5.00
N LEU A 31 -0.88 -9.36 -3.92
CA LEU A 31 -1.77 -9.46 -2.77
C LEU A 31 -3.20 -9.07 -3.14
N LEU A 32 -3.38 -8.02 -3.94
CA LEU A 32 -4.69 -7.62 -4.45
C LEU A 32 -5.32 -8.69 -5.33
N LEU A 33 -4.54 -9.31 -6.22
CA LEU A 33 -4.99 -10.44 -7.02
C LEU A 33 -5.43 -11.60 -6.13
N THR A 34 -4.61 -11.96 -5.13
CA THR A 34 -4.91 -13.04 -4.18
C THR A 34 -6.22 -12.79 -3.44
N VAL A 35 -6.42 -11.56 -2.97
CA VAL A 35 -7.66 -11.12 -2.33
C VAL A 35 -8.82 -11.18 -3.33
N ALA A 36 -8.65 -10.69 -4.55
CA ALA A 36 -9.71 -10.70 -5.56
C ALA A 36 -10.17 -12.14 -5.88
N LEU A 37 -9.23 -13.09 -5.98
CA LEU A 37 -9.54 -14.51 -6.16
C LEU A 37 -10.26 -15.09 -4.93
N LEU A 38 -9.85 -14.74 -3.73
CA LEU A 38 -10.55 -15.14 -2.50
C LEU A 38 -11.98 -14.59 -2.46
N LEU A 39 -12.18 -13.33 -2.83
CA LEU A 39 -13.50 -12.70 -2.85
C LEU A 39 -14.39 -13.33 -3.94
N LEU A 40 -13.83 -13.62 -5.11
CA LEU A 40 -14.52 -14.35 -6.18
C LEU A 40 -14.93 -15.75 -5.71
N TRP A 41 -14.06 -16.43 -4.96
CA TRP A 41 -14.36 -17.76 -4.42
C TRP A 41 -15.48 -17.72 -3.38
N LEU A 42 -15.48 -16.73 -2.46
CA LEU A 42 -16.55 -16.59 -1.48
C LEU A 42 -17.88 -16.17 -2.11
N GLY A 43 -17.86 -15.19 -3.01
CA GLY A 43 -19.06 -14.65 -3.65
C GLY A 43 -19.65 -15.60 -4.69
N GLY A 44 -18.82 -16.19 -5.54
CA GLY A 44 -19.25 -17.06 -6.64
C GLY A 44 -19.52 -18.51 -6.23
N GLY A 45 -18.79 -19.06 -5.26
CA GLY A 45 -18.91 -20.48 -4.87
C GLY A 45 -19.92 -20.76 -3.75
N LYS A 46 -20.16 -19.79 -2.85
CA LYS A 46 -21.03 -19.93 -1.68
C LYS A 46 -22.18 -18.92 -1.60
N GLY A 47 -22.20 -17.91 -2.46
CA GLY A 47 -23.18 -16.81 -2.36
C GLY A 47 -23.06 -15.98 -1.08
N ASP A 48 -21.91 -16.03 -0.40
CA ASP A 48 -21.70 -15.37 0.90
C ASP A 48 -21.34 -13.89 0.71
N ASN A 49 -22.35 -13.08 0.38
CA ASN A 49 -22.20 -11.65 0.14
C ASN A 49 -21.81 -10.88 1.40
N ALA A 50 -22.25 -11.34 2.58
CA ALA A 50 -21.89 -10.74 3.86
C ALA A 50 -20.41 -10.98 4.21
N GLY A 51 -19.93 -12.21 4.00
CA GLY A 51 -18.53 -12.57 4.19
C GLY A 51 -17.58 -11.88 3.21
N VAL A 52 -18.02 -11.67 1.97
CA VAL A 52 -17.32 -10.86 0.96
C VAL A 52 -17.23 -9.40 1.41
N MET A 53 -18.35 -8.78 1.80
CA MET A 53 -18.38 -7.34 2.12
C MET A 53 -17.49 -7.00 3.31
N ARG A 54 -17.45 -7.87 4.34
CA ARG A 54 -16.57 -7.70 5.50
C ARG A 54 -15.08 -7.65 5.12
N ARG A 55 -14.67 -8.37 4.07
CA ARG A 55 -13.28 -8.44 3.60
C ARG A 55 -12.96 -7.30 2.65
N VAL A 56 -13.90 -6.95 1.76
CA VAL A 56 -13.78 -5.82 0.83
C VAL A 56 -13.48 -4.52 1.56
N ILE A 57 -14.21 -4.22 2.65
CA ILE A 57 -13.96 -3.01 3.45
C ILE A 57 -12.53 -2.99 4.00
N GLY A 58 -12.04 -4.12 4.53
CA GLY A 58 -10.67 -4.22 5.04
C GLY A 58 -9.61 -3.96 3.96
N VAL A 59 -9.88 -4.39 2.72
CA VAL A 59 -8.98 -4.17 1.57
C VAL A 59 -8.93 -2.69 1.19
N PHE A 60 -10.07 -2.01 1.16
CA PHE A 60 -10.12 -0.57 0.92
C PHE A 60 -9.36 0.22 1.99
N VAL A 61 -9.51 -0.14 3.26
CA VAL A 61 -8.77 0.50 4.36
C VAL A 61 -7.27 0.28 4.21
N ALA A 62 -6.83 -0.96 3.93
CA ALA A 62 -5.42 -1.27 3.72
C ALA A 62 -4.82 -0.49 2.54
N LEU A 63 -5.55 -0.38 1.43
CA LEU A 63 -5.14 0.40 0.27
C LEU A 63 -5.05 1.90 0.57
N GLY A 64 -6.02 2.43 1.32
CA GLY A 64 -5.98 3.81 1.79
C GLY A 64 -4.71 4.08 2.61
N LEU A 65 -4.40 3.22 3.57
CA LEU A 65 -3.20 3.34 4.41
C LEU A 65 -1.90 3.26 3.58
N ILE A 66 -1.81 2.32 2.65
CA ILE A 66 -0.65 2.21 1.74
C ILE A 66 -0.52 3.49 0.91
N GLY A 67 -1.60 3.99 0.32
CA GLY A 67 -1.60 5.23 -0.46
C GLY A 67 -1.13 6.44 0.34
N LEU A 68 -1.60 6.58 1.58
CA LEU A 68 -1.17 7.65 2.48
C LEU A 68 0.31 7.54 2.85
N ALA A 69 0.79 6.33 3.13
CA ALA A 69 2.19 6.08 3.45
C ALA A 69 3.12 6.35 2.25
N VAL A 70 2.68 6.04 1.03
CA VAL A 70 3.47 6.26 -0.20
C VAL A 70 3.51 7.73 -0.59
N THR A 71 2.39 8.44 -0.48
CA THR A 71 2.27 9.84 -0.92
C THR A 71 2.71 10.85 0.13
N GLY A 72 2.76 10.45 1.40
CA GLY A 72 2.96 11.38 2.52
C GLY A 72 1.76 12.29 2.78
N ALA A 73 0.62 12.07 2.12
CA ALA A 73 -0.57 12.90 2.22
C ALA A 73 -1.22 12.90 3.62
N GLY A 74 -0.84 11.96 4.49
CA GLY A 74 -1.38 11.81 5.84
C GLY A 74 -1.24 13.06 6.71
N VAL A 75 -0.15 13.83 6.55
CA VAL A 75 0.05 15.07 7.31
C VAL A 75 -0.98 16.12 6.92
N ASN A 76 -1.14 16.40 5.62
CA ASN A 76 -2.08 17.40 5.14
C ASN A 76 -3.54 17.06 5.51
N ILE A 77 -3.90 15.77 5.40
CA ILE A 77 -5.23 15.29 5.80
C ILE A 77 -5.42 15.41 7.31
N GLY A 78 -4.41 15.08 8.11
CA GLY A 78 -4.44 15.23 9.57
C GLY A 78 -4.57 16.67 10.02
N THR A 79 -3.83 17.59 9.39
CA THR A 79 -3.93 19.04 9.66
C THR A 79 -5.31 19.58 9.30
N TRP A 80 -5.86 19.19 8.15
CA TRP A 80 -7.22 19.57 7.76
C TRP A 80 -8.27 19.07 8.75
N LEU A 81 -8.21 17.79 9.14
CA LEU A 81 -9.12 17.20 10.13
C LEU A 81 -9.01 17.90 11.49
N ALA A 82 -7.79 18.19 11.96
CA ALA A 82 -7.58 18.92 13.20
C ALA A 82 -8.22 20.32 13.16
N GLY A 83 -8.13 21.00 12.01
CA GLY A 83 -8.77 22.29 11.76
C GLY A 83 -10.31 22.28 11.84
N LEU A 84 -10.95 21.11 11.72
CA LEU A 84 -12.41 20.99 11.91
C LEU A 84 -12.82 21.06 13.39
N PHE A 85 -11.90 20.81 14.32
CA PHE A 85 -12.16 20.79 15.77
C PHE A 85 -11.48 21.93 16.53
N SER A 86 -10.46 22.56 15.93
CA SER A 86 -9.65 23.61 16.56
C SER A 86 -10.12 25.03 16.19
N GLY A 87 -11.44 25.24 16.04
CA GLY A 87 -12.03 26.54 15.71
C GLY A 87 -11.49 27.69 16.58
#